data_AF-A0A3Q2LPY6-F1
#
_entry.id   AF-A0A3Q2LPY6-F1
#
_cell.length_a   1.000
_cell.length_b   1.000
_cell.length_c   1.000
_cell.angle_alpha   90.00
_cell.angle_beta   90.00
_cell.angle_gamma   90.00
#
_symmetry.space_group_name_H-M   'P 1'
#
loop_
_entity.id
_entity.type
_entity.pdbx_description
1 polymer ?
#
loop_
_entity_poly.entity_id
_entity_poly.type
_entity_poly.pdbx_seq_one_letter_code
_entity_poly.pdbx_strand_id
1 'polypeptide(L)'
;MRKLRFREVEGLTKGAACVSNHPLLPPTPPQGGQSLRDARVITPPRSPRDPDAARQPAAALGSPRPPEPAGRPSPARLRGEGGGGTAALQKKQARAAALPLAARFASPGCSMEALPRTVELFYDVLSPYSWLGFEILCRYKNIWNINLHLRPSLISGIMKDSGNKPPALLPRKAKYLARDIRLLRQHIQVPIQFPKDFFSVILEKGSLSAMRFLTAVNLEHPEVLEKVSRELWMRVWSRDEDITEPQSILAAAEKAGMSMAQAQGLLGKISTPQVKNQLKETTEAACKYGAFGLPITVVHLDGQTHMLFGSDRMELLAYLLGEKWMGPVPPAINARL
;
A
#
# COMPACT_ATOMS: atom_id res chain seq x y z
N MET A 1 -41.20 -38.48 18.34
CA MET A 1 -41.28 -39.96 18.27
C MET A 1 -41.27 -40.38 16.80
N ARG A 2 -40.42 -41.37 16.46
CA ARG A 2 -40.34 -42.24 15.24
C ARG A 2 -40.11 -41.55 13.87
N LYS A 3 -38.91 -41.58 13.28
CA LYS A 3 -38.11 -42.65 12.58
C LYS A 3 -38.57 -42.93 11.14
N LEU A 4 -37.65 -42.79 10.18
CA LEU A 4 -37.39 -43.62 8.95
C LEU A 4 -36.28 -42.90 8.13
N ARG A 5 -34.98 -43.24 8.20
CA ARG A 5 -34.18 -44.36 7.64
C ARG A 5 -34.21 -44.54 6.11
N PHE A 6 -33.08 -44.14 5.50
CA PHE A 6 -32.21 -44.83 4.52
C PHE A 6 -32.80 -45.84 3.52
N ARG A 7 -32.43 -45.66 2.25
CA ARG A 7 -32.07 -46.73 1.31
C ARG A 7 -30.95 -46.26 0.36
N GLU A 8 -29.77 -46.86 0.52
CA GLU A 8 -28.80 -47.09 -0.55
C GLU A 8 -29.28 -48.24 -1.44
N VAL A 9 -28.97 -48.19 -2.73
CA VAL A 9 -28.84 -49.38 -3.59
C VAL A 9 -27.62 -49.17 -4.49
N GLU A 10 -26.68 -50.09 -4.36
CA GLU A 10 -25.49 -50.29 -5.19
C GLU A 10 -25.85 -50.76 -6.61
N GLY A 11 -24.90 -50.59 -7.54
CA GLY A 11 -24.49 -51.74 -8.36
C GLY A 11 -24.67 -51.67 -9.88
N LEU A 12 -23.51 -51.47 -10.54
CA LEU A 12 -22.95 -52.33 -11.60
C LEU A 12 -23.39 -52.21 -13.09
N THR A 13 -22.45 -51.62 -13.85
CA THR A 13 -21.69 -52.20 -15.00
C THR A 13 -22.27 -52.38 -16.42
N LYS A 14 -21.37 -51.98 -17.35
CA LYS A 14 -21.00 -52.54 -18.66
C LYS A 14 -21.84 -52.17 -19.90
N GLY A 15 -21.15 -51.60 -20.88
CA GLY A 15 -21.59 -51.48 -22.26
C GLY A 15 -20.51 -50.82 -23.12
N ALA A 16 -19.54 -51.62 -23.59
CA ALA A 16 -18.58 -51.24 -24.62
C ALA A 16 -19.18 -51.51 -26.00
N ALA A 17 -19.00 -50.60 -26.96
CA ALA A 17 -19.02 -50.90 -28.37
C ALA A 17 -18.17 -49.86 -29.14
N CYS A 18 -17.13 -50.36 -29.80
CA CYS A 18 -16.41 -49.68 -30.87
C CYS A 18 -17.31 -49.55 -32.11
N VAL A 19 -17.00 -48.60 -33.01
CA VAL A 19 -16.62 -48.86 -34.42
C VAL A 19 -16.47 -47.56 -35.22
N SER A 20 -15.38 -47.52 -35.99
CA SER A 20 -15.12 -46.84 -37.28
C SER A 20 -14.56 -45.40 -37.36
N ASN A 21 -13.37 -45.37 -37.96
CA ASN A 21 -12.61 -44.26 -38.54
C ASN A 21 -13.28 -43.63 -39.77
N HIS A 22 -13.17 -42.31 -39.94
CA HIS A 22 -12.40 -41.68 -41.04
C HIS A 22 -12.31 -40.13 -40.84
N PRO A 23 -11.21 -39.48 -41.26
CA PRO A 23 -11.00 -38.05 -41.06
C PRO A 23 -11.47 -37.23 -42.28
N LEU A 24 -12.16 -36.12 -42.04
CA LEU A 24 -12.44 -35.10 -43.06
C LEU A 24 -11.67 -33.82 -42.72
N LEU A 25 -10.75 -33.46 -43.62
CA LEU A 25 -10.02 -32.19 -43.66
C LEU A 25 -10.94 -31.02 -44.11
N PRO A 26 -10.57 -29.76 -43.83
CA PRO A 26 -11.47 -28.60 -43.87
C PRO A 26 -11.56 -27.95 -45.25
N PRO A 27 -12.62 -27.16 -45.53
CA PRO A 27 -12.63 -26.29 -46.70
C PRO A 27 -11.84 -24.99 -46.46
N THR A 28 -10.90 -24.71 -47.36
CA THR A 28 -10.20 -23.43 -47.57
C THR A 28 -11.12 -22.31 -48.08
N PRO A 29 -10.76 -21.03 -47.89
CA PRO A 29 -11.63 -19.88 -48.15
C PRO A 29 -11.57 -19.42 -49.62
N PRO A 30 -12.56 -18.66 -50.13
CA PRO A 30 -12.43 -17.99 -51.41
C PRO A 30 -11.57 -16.72 -51.28
N GLN A 31 -10.53 -16.65 -52.12
CA GLN A 31 -9.87 -15.40 -52.52
C GLN A 31 -10.73 -14.69 -53.57
N GLY A 32 -10.92 -13.38 -53.40
CA GLY A 32 -11.44 -12.47 -54.40
C GLY A 32 -10.82 -11.11 -54.19
N GLY A 33 -9.96 -10.69 -55.12
CA GLY A 33 -9.23 -9.43 -55.09
C GLY A 33 -9.91 -8.28 -55.85
N GLN A 34 -9.15 -7.17 -55.90
CA GLN A 34 -9.36 -5.88 -56.58
C GLN A 34 -10.15 -4.84 -55.74
N SER A 35 -9.50 -3.83 -55.15
CA SER A 35 -8.79 -2.66 -55.71
C SER A 35 -9.75 -1.55 -56.17
N LEU A 36 -9.85 -0.46 -55.41
CA LEU A 36 -9.46 0.90 -55.80
C LEU A 36 -9.99 1.95 -54.79
N ARG A 37 -9.05 2.78 -54.33
CA ARG A 37 -9.13 4.24 -54.11
C ARG A 37 -10.52 4.86 -53.89
N ASP A 38 -10.72 5.49 -52.73
CA ASP A 38 -10.88 6.95 -52.70
C ASP A 38 -10.87 7.52 -51.28
N ALA A 39 -10.23 8.68 -51.18
CA ALA A 39 -10.09 9.50 -49.99
C ALA A 39 -11.42 10.16 -49.60
N ARG A 40 -11.66 10.34 -48.29
CA ARG A 40 -12.15 11.60 -47.69
C ARG A 40 -12.15 11.49 -46.16
N VAL A 41 -11.34 12.37 -45.56
CA VAL A 41 -11.38 12.73 -44.15
C VAL A 41 -12.71 13.41 -43.85
N ILE A 42 -13.49 12.90 -42.90
CA ILE A 42 -14.70 13.54 -42.39
C ILE A 42 -14.39 14.10 -40.99
N THR A 43 -14.24 15.41 -40.91
CA THR A 43 -14.25 16.20 -39.67
C THR A 43 -15.68 16.43 -39.19
N PRO A 44 -15.97 16.37 -37.87
CA PRO A 44 -17.29 16.70 -37.34
C PRO A 44 -17.52 18.23 -37.29
N PRO A 45 -18.78 18.71 -37.43
CA PRO A 45 -19.09 20.13 -37.47
C PRO A 45 -19.10 20.79 -36.08
N ARG A 46 -18.70 22.06 -36.05
CA ARG A 46 -18.79 22.98 -34.89
C ARG A 46 -20.23 23.46 -34.70
N SER A 47 -20.69 23.51 -33.44
CA SER A 47 -21.99 24.09 -33.06
C SER A 47 -22.04 25.62 -33.24
N PRO A 48 -23.20 26.21 -33.58
CA PRO A 48 -23.35 27.66 -33.72
C PRO A 48 -23.42 28.37 -32.37
N ARG A 49 -22.87 29.59 -32.33
CA ARG A 49 -23.08 30.56 -31.25
C ARG A 49 -24.36 31.33 -31.54
N ASP A 50 -25.20 31.49 -30.52
CA ASP A 50 -26.37 32.36 -30.54
C ASP A 50 -25.99 33.77 -30.06
N PRO A 51 -26.36 34.86 -30.77
CA PRO A 51 -26.18 36.23 -30.31
C PRO A 51 -27.53 36.93 -30.15
N ASP A 52 -28.02 37.11 -28.91
CA ASP A 52 -28.68 38.36 -28.46
C ASP A 52 -29.27 38.22 -27.06
N ALA A 53 -28.90 39.13 -26.16
CA ALA A 53 -29.80 39.73 -25.18
C ALA A 53 -29.05 40.84 -24.42
N ALA A 54 -29.43 42.07 -24.74
CA ALA A 54 -28.90 43.30 -24.19
C ALA A 54 -29.31 43.56 -22.73
N ARG A 55 -28.38 44.24 -22.04
CA ARG A 55 -28.49 45.23 -20.93
C ARG A 55 -29.86 45.49 -20.28
N GLN A 56 -29.89 45.48 -18.94
CA GLN A 56 -29.94 46.69 -18.08
C GLN A 56 -29.82 46.35 -16.55
N PRO A 57 -29.55 47.32 -15.65
CA PRO A 57 -28.79 47.11 -14.41
C PRO A 57 -29.56 47.30 -13.08
N ALA A 58 -28.80 47.11 -11.99
CA ALA A 58 -28.97 47.61 -10.61
C ALA A 58 -29.61 46.65 -9.58
N ALA A 59 -28.83 46.29 -8.55
CA ALA A 59 -29.03 46.74 -7.16
C ALA A 59 -28.09 45.97 -6.21
N ALA A 60 -27.38 46.72 -5.38
CA ALA A 60 -26.52 46.23 -4.32
C ALA A 60 -27.36 45.69 -3.15
N LEU A 61 -27.03 44.51 -2.64
CA LEU A 61 -27.44 44.04 -1.31
C LEU A 61 -26.21 43.46 -0.61
N GLY A 62 -25.83 44.11 0.47
CA GLY A 62 -24.66 43.82 1.27
C GLY A 62 -24.78 42.51 2.05
N SER A 63 -23.66 41.81 2.16
CA SER A 63 -23.47 40.70 3.09
C SER A 63 -22.92 41.22 4.43
N PRO A 64 -23.45 40.80 5.59
CA PRO A 64 -22.91 41.21 6.87
C PRO A 64 -21.60 40.47 7.20
N ARG A 65 -20.59 41.21 7.65
CA ARG A 65 -19.33 40.70 8.22
C ARG A 65 -19.55 40.08 9.60
N PRO A 66 -18.76 39.06 10.01
CA PRO A 66 -18.75 38.55 11.37
C PRO A 66 -18.00 39.50 12.33
N PRO A 67 -18.31 39.50 13.64
CA PRO A 67 -17.67 40.40 14.61
C PRO A 67 -16.28 39.92 15.03
N GLU A 68 -15.35 40.87 15.16
CA GLU A 68 -14.02 40.69 15.76
C GLU A 68 -14.08 40.55 17.29
N PRO A 69 -13.13 39.80 17.91
CA PRO A 69 -13.09 39.63 19.36
C PRO A 69 -12.47 40.83 20.09
N ALA A 70 -13.00 41.09 21.29
CA ALA A 70 -12.71 42.22 22.15
C ALA A 70 -11.27 42.25 22.72
N GLY A 71 -10.82 43.48 22.99
CA GLY A 71 -9.47 43.90 23.36
C GLY A 71 -8.81 43.20 24.55
N ARG A 72 -7.49 43.06 24.44
CA ARG A 72 -6.55 42.96 25.55
C ARG A 72 -6.17 44.37 26.02
N PRO A 73 -6.08 44.65 27.33
CA PRO A 73 -5.46 45.89 27.80
C PRO A 73 -3.93 45.73 27.93
N SER A 74 -3.20 46.75 27.49
CA SER A 74 -1.77 46.94 27.78
C SER A 74 -1.57 47.59 29.17
N PRO A 75 -0.41 47.41 29.82
CA PRO A 75 -0.21 47.82 31.20
C PRO A 75 0.22 49.30 31.33
N ALA A 76 -0.30 49.94 32.37
CA ALA A 76 0.03 51.30 32.77
C ALA A 76 1.42 51.37 33.44
N ARG A 77 2.17 52.43 33.09
CA ARG A 77 3.35 52.92 33.82
C ARG A 77 2.91 53.68 35.06
N LEU A 78 3.54 53.41 36.21
CA LEU A 78 3.70 54.39 37.28
C LEU A 78 5.14 54.33 37.84
N ARG A 79 5.67 55.53 38.09
CA ARG A 79 6.99 55.88 38.65
C ARG A 79 6.94 55.93 40.19
N GLY A 80 8.12 55.81 40.81
CA GLY A 80 8.48 56.24 42.18
C GLY A 80 9.70 55.42 42.65
N GLU A 81 10.93 55.92 42.52
CA GLU A 81 11.74 56.61 43.56
C GLU A 81 11.96 55.73 44.82
N GLY A 82 13.18 55.48 45.34
CA GLY A 82 14.53 55.93 45.02
C GLY A 82 15.55 55.28 45.98
N GLY A 83 16.82 55.68 45.85
CA GLY A 83 17.76 55.71 46.99
C GLY A 83 18.92 54.69 47.01
N GLY A 84 20.10 55.15 46.59
CA GLY A 84 21.34 55.01 47.38
C GLY A 84 22.32 53.88 47.02
N GLY A 85 23.59 54.26 46.80
CA GLY A 85 24.73 53.38 47.08
C GLY A 85 25.79 53.24 45.99
N THR A 86 26.74 54.17 46.00
CA THR A 86 28.02 54.17 45.28
C THR A 86 28.92 52.97 45.60
N ALA A 87 29.67 52.45 44.61
CA ALA A 87 31.14 52.31 44.62
C ALA A 87 31.64 51.20 43.68
N ALA A 88 32.80 51.47 43.09
CA ALA A 88 33.40 50.78 41.97
C ALA A 88 34.45 49.71 42.37
N LEU A 89 34.83 48.96 41.34
CA LEU A 89 36.18 48.45 41.05
C LEU A 89 36.73 47.19 41.76
N GLN A 90 36.84 46.14 40.92
CA GLN A 90 37.97 45.22 40.72
C GLN A 90 38.63 44.51 41.93
N LYS A 91 38.59 43.18 41.88
CA LYS A 91 39.74 42.31 42.17
C LYS A 91 39.60 40.95 41.46
N LYS A 92 40.57 40.64 40.60
CA LYS A 92 40.87 39.29 40.09
C LYS A 92 41.32 38.40 41.25
N GLN A 93 40.88 37.14 41.29
CA GLN A 93 41.77 36.01 41.58
C GLN A 93 41.10 34.65 41.29
N ALA A 94 41.91 33.79 40.71
CA ALA A 94 41.59 32.47 40.21
C ALA A 94 41.17 31.49 41.32
N ARG A 95 40.20 30.64 41.01
CA ARG A 95 40.03 29.34 41.68
C ARG A 95 40.00 28.25 40.62
N ALA A 96 41.08 27.46 40.62
CA ALA A 96 41.11 26.15 40.03
C ALA A 96 40.16 25.23 40.82
N ALA A 97 39.27 24.53 40.12
CA ALA A 97 38.57 23.36 40.62
C ALA A 97 38.56 22.31 39.52
N ALA A 98 39.08 21.14 39.87
CA ALA A 98 39.41 20.04 38.98
C ALA A 98 38.19 19.47 38.26
N LEU A 99 38.32 19.23 36.94
CA LEU A 99 37.49 18.27 36.22
C LEU A 99 37.96 16.84 36.51
N PRO A 100 37.06 15.86 36.65
CA PRO A 100 37.44 14.48 36.89
C PRO A 100 38.16 13.87 35.68
N LEU A 101 39.25 13.14 35.99
CA LEU A 101 40.15 12.42 35.08
C LEU A 101 39.50 11.16 34.48
N ALA A 102 38.31 11.29 33.86
CA ALA A 102 37.60 10.17 33.22
C ALA A 102 37.18 10.47 31.78
N ALA A 103 37.87 11.38 31.09
CA ALA A 103 37.56 11.76 29.71
C ALA A 103 38.80 11.74 28.78
N ARG A 104 39.74 10.79 29.00
CA ARG A 104 40.97 10.72 28.19
C ARG A 104 41.26 9.38 27.50
N PHE A 105 40.26 8.52 27.34
CA PHE A 105 40.34 7.38 26.41
C PHE A 105 39.01 7.17 25.69
N ALA A 106 38.64 8.10 24.82
CA ALA A 106 37.73 7.81 23.72
C ALA A 106 38.58 7.72 22.46
N SER A 107 38.93 6.49 22.07
CA SER A 107 39.55 6.22 20.77
C SER A 107 38.64 6.77 19.66
N PRO A 108 39.17 7.55 18.70
CA PRO A 108 38.40 7.93 17.52
C PRO A 108 38.39 6.70 16.60
N GLY A 109 37.28 5.96 16.55
CA GLY A 109 37.19 4.85 15.59
C GLY A 109 36.23 3.71 15.88
N CYS A 110 35.23 3.88 16.75
CA CYS A 110 34.11 2.94 16.77
C CYS A 110 32.83 3.74 16.58
N SER A 111 32.48 4.00 15.32
CA SER A 111 31.10 4.32 14.99
C SER A 111 30.29 3.10 15.39
N MET A 112 29.60 3.16 16.54
CA MET A 112 28.53 2.20 16.78
C MET A 112 27.55 2.37 15.63
N GLU A 113 27.53 1.41 14.70
CA GLU A 113 26.49 1.36 13.68
C GLU A 113 25.17 1.38 14.42
N ALA A 114 24.42 2.47 14.23
CA ALA A 114 23.15 2.64 14.93
C ALA A 114 22.23 1.47 14.55
N LEU A 115 21.51 0.90 15.52
CA LEU A 115 20.63 -0.25 15.26
C LEU A 115 19.63 0.03 14.13
N PRO A 116 19.30 -0.95 13.28
CA PRO A 116 18.34 -0.75 12.20
C PRO A 116 16.97 -0.36 12.75
N ARG A 117 16.32 0.61 12.09
CA ARG A 117 15.01 1.14 12.50
C ARG A 117 13.93 0.18 12.03
N THR A 118 13.06 -0.27 12.94
CA THR A 118 11.93 -1.11 12.56
C THR A 118 10.93 -0.31 11.74
N VAL A 119 10.64 -0.81 10.54
CA VAL A 119 9.62 -0.28 9.63
C VAL A 119 8.59 -1.39 9.39
N GLU A 120 7.38 -1.22 9.89
CA GLU A 120 6.27 -2.14 9.67
C GLU A 120 5.46 -1.70 8.44
N LEU A 121 5.28 -2.57 7.45
CA LEU A 121 4.39 -2.36 6.33
C LEU A 121 3.15 -3.24 6.47
N PHE A 122 2.00 -2.64 6.70
CA PHE A 122 0.71 -3.32 6.64
C PHE A 122 0.16 -3.27 5.23
N TYR A 123 -0.22 -4.42 4.68
CA TYR A 123 -0.66 -4.55 3.29
C TYR A 123 -1.70 -5.65 3.10
N ASP A 124 -2.44 -5.52 1.99
CA ASP A 124 -3.37 -6.52 1.47
C ASP A 124 -3.08 -6.65 -0.03
N VAL A 125 -3.05 -7.88 -0.56
CA VAL A 125 -2.83 -8.12 -1.98
C VAL A 125 -3.96 -7.60 -2.87
N LEU A 126 -5.12 -7.28 -2.26
CA LEU A 126 -6.24 -6.60 -2.92
C LEU A 126 -6.02 -5.09 -3.12
N SER A 127 -4.97 -4.51 -2.54
CA SER A 127 -4.66 -3.08 -2.71
C SER A 127 -3.54 -2.88 -3.73
N PRO A 128 -3.80 -2.16 -4.85
CA PRO A 128 -2.77 -1.86 -5.83
C PRO A 128 -1.70 -0.92 -5.28
N TYR A 129 -2.10 0.07 -4.47
CA TYR A 129 -1.14 1.00 -3.83
C TYR A 129 -0.29 0.31 -2.77
N SER A 130 -0.79 -0.77 -2.16
CA SER A 130 0.03 -1.56 -1.24
C SER A 130 1.16 -2.27 -1.98
N TRP A 131 0.93 -2.76 -3.20
CA TRP A 131 2.00 -3.32 -4.02
C TRP A 131 3.08 -2.29 -4.34
N LEU A 132 2.66 -1.08 -4.72
CA LEU A 132 3.60 0.01 -5.05
C LEU A 132 4.47 0.38 -3.86
N GLY A 133 3.86 0.57 -2.68
CA GLY A 133 4.60 0.87 -1.44
C GLY A 133 5.52 -0.28 -1.02
N PHE A 134 5.04 -1.52 -1.16
CA PHE A 134 5.81 -2.73 -0.91
C PHE A 134 7.08 -2.81 -1.77
N GLU A 135 6.98 -2.60 -3.08
CA GLU A 135 8.14 -2.70 -3.98
C GLU A 135 9.17 -1.60 -3.69
N ILE A 136 8.72 -0.38 -3.36
CA ILE A 136 9.63 0.69 -2.96
C ILE A 136 10.39 0.28 -1.70
N LEU A 137 9.70 -0.13 -0.63
CA LEU A 137 10.35 -0.54 0.62
C LEU A 137 11.27 -1.75 0.42
N CYS A 138 10.90 -2.72 -0.41
CA CYS A 138 11.75 -3.87 -0.73
C CYS A 138 13.04 -3.47 -1.46
N ARG A 139 13.03 -2.41 -2.28
CA ARG A 139 14.25 -1.89 -2.92
C ARG A 139 15.14 -1.16 -1.94
N TYR A 140 14.57 -0.51 -0.92
CA TYR A 140 15.29 0.26 0.08
C TYR A 140 15.76 -0.54 1.29
N LYS A 141 15.22 -1.74 1.56
CA LYS A 141 15.58 -2.54 2.75
C LYS A 141 17.07 -2.91 2.86
N ASN A 142 17.80 -2.89 1.74
CA ASN A 142 19.24 -3.15 1.68
C ASN A 142 20.07 -1.87 1.51
N ILE A 143 19.43 -0.70 1.54
CA ILE A 143 20.04 0.62 1.29
C ILE A 143 19.95 1.46 2.56
N TRP A 144 18.75 1.57 3.13
CA TRP A 144 18.51 2.24 4.39
C TRP A 144 18.82 1.31 5.55
N ASN A 145 19.20 1.89 6.68
CA ASN A 145 19.44 1.16 7.91
C ASN A 145 18.11 0.82 8.60
N ILE A 146 17.31 -0.04 7.96
CA ILE A 146 15.98 -0.45 8.41
C ILE A 146 15.85 -1.95 8.56
N ASN A 147 14.96 -2.36 9.45
CA ASN A 147 14.44 -3.71 9.53
C ASN A 147 12.99 -3.69 9.03
N LEU A 148 12.75 -4.19 7.82
CA LEU A 148 11.43 -4.18 7.19
C LEU A 148 10.58 -5.38 7.66
N HIS A 149 9.52 -5.10 8.41
CA HIS A 149 8.54 -6.08 8.86
C HIS A 149 7.31 -6.05 7.98
N LEU A 150 7.09 -7.12 7.23
CA LEU A 150 5.91 -7.29 6.39
C LEU A 150 4.73 -7.80 7.23
N ARG A 151 3.59 -7.10 7.19
CA ARG A 151 2.43 -7.36 8.06
C ARG A 151 1.17 -7.64 7.21
N PRO A 152 0.95 -8.89 6.76
CA PRO A 152 -0.26 -9.27 6.04
C PRO A 152 -1.52 -8.89 6.83
N SER A 153 -2.37 -8.06 6.23
CA SER A 153 -3.54 -7.44 6.87
C SER A 153 -4.75 -7.47 5.95
N LEU A 154 -5.96 -7.42 6.51
CA LEU A 154 -7.18 -7.48 5.71
C LEU A 154 -7.82 -6.09 5.55
N ILE A 155 -7.82 -5.54 4.33
CA ILE A 155 -8.32 -4.18 4.05
C ILE A 155 -9.80 -4.03 4.39
N SER A 156 -10.60 -5.09 4.22
CA SER A 156 -12.02 -5.08 4.57
C SER A 156 -12.26 -4.96 6.07
N GLY A 157 -11.35 -5.51 6.90
CA GLY A 157 -11.38 -5.33 8.36
C GLY A 157 -11.12 -3.88 8.75
N ILE A 158 -10.09 -3.25 8.15
CA ILE A 158 -9.72 -1.85 8.42
C ILE A 158 -10.82 -0.88 7.96
N MET A 159 -11.39 -1.09 6.77
CA MET A 159 -12.48 -0.23 6.28
C MET A 159 -13.73 -0.34 7.13
N LYS A 160 -14.06 -1.55 7.62
CA LYS A 160 -15.18 -1.76 8.53
C LYS A 160 -14.98 -1.04 9.85
N ASP A 161 -13.79 -1.17 10.45
CA ASP A 161 -13.45 -0.55 11.73
C ASP A 161 -13.44 0.99 11.66
N SER A 162 -12.78 1.55 10.64
CA SER A 162 -12.67 3.00 10.43
C SER A 162 -13.94 3.67 9.87
N GLY A 163 -14.94 2.90 9.44
CA GLY A 163 -16.12 3.40 8.73
C GLY A 163 -15.84 3.93 7.31
N ASN A 164 -14.63 3.70 6.78
CA ASN A 164 -14.26 4.13 5.44
C ASN A 164 -14.87 3.22 4.36
N LYS A 165 -14.93 3.72 3.12
CA LYS A 165 -15.44 2.99 1.96
C LYS A 165 -14.40 2.95 0.82
N PRO A 166 -14.41 1.92 -0.04
CA PRO A 166 -13.50 1.87 -1.18
C PRO A 166 -13.63 3.13 -2.05
N PRO A 167 -12.52 3.82 -2.37
CA PRO A 167 -12.56 5.09 -3.11
C PRO A 167 -13.15 4.93 -4.52
N ALA A 168 -13.03 3.74 -5.11
CA ALA A 168 -13.56 3.43 -6.43
C ALA A 168 -15.10 3.41 -6.50
N LEU A 169 -15.81 3.37 -5.36
CA LEU A 169 -17.27 3.53 -5.37
C LEU A 169 -17.71 4.91 -5.87
N LEU A 170 -16.84 5.92 -5.82
CA LEU A 170 -17.09 7.23 -6.41
C LEU A 170 -16.54 7.27 -7.85
N PRO A 171 -17.36 7.43 -8.90
CA PRO A 171 -16.92 7.30 -10.30
C PRO A 171 -15.76 8.21 -10.70
N ARG A 172 -15.69 9.44 -10.15
CA ARG A 172 -14.59 10.37 -10.40
C ARG A 172 -13.27 9.86 -9.83
N LYS A 173 -13.29 9.28 -8.61
CA LYS A 173 -12.13 8.66 -8.00
C LYS A 173 -11.73 7.40 -8.75
N ALA A 174 -12.66 6.52 -9.13
CA ALA A 174 -12.35 5.35 -9.95
C ALA A 174 -11.60 5.70 -11.25
N LYS A 175 -12.08 6.71 -12.00
CA LYS A 175 -11.42 7.22 -13.21
C LYS A 175 -10.02 7.77 -12.94
N TYR A 176 -9.83 8.45 -11.80
CA TYR A 176 -8.52 8.93 -11.38
C TYR A 176 -7.57 7.77 -11.10
N LEU A 177 -7.96 6.80 -10.27
CA LEU A 177 -7.11 5.66 -9.87
C LEU A 177 -6.63 4.86 -11.09
N ALA A 178 -7.51 4.62 -12.07
CA ALA A 178 -7.12 3.92 -13.30
C ALA A 178 -6.04 4.68 -14.12
N ARG A 179 -6.14 6.02 -14.19
CA ARG A 179 -5.15 6.86 -14.87
C ARG A 179 -3.85 6.94 -14.10
N ASP A 180 -3.96 7.07 -12.78
CA ASP A 180 -2.85 7.17 -11.84
C ASP A 180 -1.99 5.89 -11.87
N ILE A 181 -2.62 4.72 -11.72
CA ILE A 181 -1.94 3.40 -11.80
C ILE A 181 -1.15 3.25 -13.12
N ARG A 182 -1.69 3.73 -14.24
CA ARG A 182 -0.98 3.68 -15.53
C ARG A 182 0.31 4.51 -15.54
N LEU A 183 0.32 5.67 -14.89
CA LEU A 183 1.51 6.52 -14.77
C LEU A 183 2.48 5.93 -13.74
N LEU A 184 1.97 5.47 -12.59
CA LEU A 184 2.77 4.86 -11.54
C LEU A 184 3.45 3.56 -11.97
N ARG A 185 2.82 2.77 -12.87
CA ARG A 185 3.45 1.61 -13.52
C ARG A 185 4.80 1.97 -14.13
N GLN A 186 4.87 3.09 -14.85
CA GLN A 186 6.09 3.55 -15.52
C GLN A 186 7.07 4.17 -14.52
N HIS A 187 6.58 5.05 -13.64
CA HIS A 187 7.41 5.77 -12.69
C HIS A 187 8.07 4.86 -11.65
N ILE A 188 7.32 3.88 -11.12
CA ILE A 188 7.80 2.94 -10.08
C ILE A 188 8.34 1.65 -10.72
N GLN A 189 8.18 1.44 -12.04
CA GLN A 189 8.65 0.23 -12.74
C GLN A 189 8.10 -1.07 -12.11
N VAL A 190 6.81 -1.05 -11.78
CA VAL A 190 6.07 -2.23 -11.32
C VAL A 190 5.08 -2.59 -12.43
N PRO A 191 4.97 -3.84 -12.87
CA PRO A 191 4.13 -4.22 -14.02
C PRO A 191 2.63 -4.29 -13.65
N ILE A 192 2.15 -3.27 -12.93
CA ILE A 192 0.77 -3.15 -12.49
C ILE A 192 -0.16 -2.77 -13.64
N GLN A 193 -1.30 -3.43 -13.68
CA GLN A 193 -2.37 -3.29 -14.65
C GLN A 193 -3.70 -3.34 -13.91
N PHE A 194 -4.64 -2.51 -14.33
CA PHE A 194 -5.98 -2.51 -13.75
C PHE A 194 -6.74 -3.75 -14.27
N PRO A 195 -7.30 -4.61 -13.39
CA PRO A 195 -8.12 -5.75 -13.78
C PRO A 195 -9.26 -5.34 -14.70
N LYS A 196 -9.65 -6.20 -15.65
CA LYS A 196 -10.79 -5.92 -16.55
C LYS A 196 -12.09 -5.75 -15.75
N ASP A 197 -12.28 -6.59 -14.74
CA ASP A 197 -13.41 -6.54 -13.81
C ASP A 197 -12.95 -6.21 -12.38
N PHE A 198 -12.40 -5.01 -12.22
CA PHE A 198 -11.90 -4.52 -10.94
C PHE A 198 -12.94 -4.54 -9.82
N PHE A 199 -14.21 -4.26 -10.13
CA PHE A 199 -15.25 -4.21 -9.11
C PHE A 199 -15.61 -5.62 -8.61
N SER A 200 -15.73 -6.62 -9.48
CA SER A 200 -15.94 -8.01 -9.03
C SER A 200 -14.76 -8.52 -8.19
N VAL A 201 -13.52 -8.22 -8.62
CA VAL A 201 -12.32 -8.60 -7.86
C VAL A 201 -12.33 -8.03 -6.43
N ILE A 202 -12.64 -6.75 -6.26
CA ILE A 202 -12.57 -6.08 -4.95
C ILE A 202 -13.80 -6.31 -4.09
N LEU A 203 -15.00 -6.26 -4.68
CA LEU A 203 -16.26 -6.24 -3.92
C LEU A 203 -16.86 -7.63 -3.74
N GLU A 204 -16.62 -8.56 -4.66
CA GLU A 204 -17.26 -9.89 -4.64
C GLU A 204 -16.29 -10.99 -4.21
N LYS A 205 -15.11 -11.06 -4.83
CA LYS A 205 -14.13 -12.13 -4.59
C LYS A 205 -13.30 -11.90 -3.33
N GLY A 206 -12.74 -10.70 -3.20
CA GLY A 206 -11.87 -10.32 -2.08
C GLY A 206 -10.54 -11.11 -2.05
N SER A 207 -9.85 -11.06 -0.91
CA SER A 207 -8.49 -11.62 -0.73
C SER A 207 -8.34 -12.50 0.51
N LEU A 208 -9.43 -12.90 1.17
CA LEU A 208 -9.37 -13.54 2.48
C LEU A 208 -8.51 -14.81 2.51
N SER A 209 -8.67 -15.71 1.53
CA SER A 209 -7.87 -16.93 1.43
C SER A 209 -6.39 -16.62 1.19
N ALA A 210 -6.09 -15.67 0.30
CA ALA A 210 -4.74 -15.23 0.00
C ALA A 210 -4.06 -14.58 1.23
N MET A 211 -4.75 -13.69 1.93
CA MET A 211 -4.19 -13.03 3.13
C MET A 211 -3.97 -14.01 4.28
N ARG A 212 -4.86 -15.00 4.47
CA ARG A 212 -4.62 -16.09 5.43
C ARG A 212 -3.45 -16.97 5.03
N PHE A 213 -3.30 -17.27 3.75
CA PHE A 213 -2.13 -17.99 3.25
C PHE A 213 -0.84 -17.23 3.53
N LEU A 214 -0.80 -15.92 3.25
CA LEU A 214 0.35 -15.07 3.59
C LEU A 214 0.62 -15.01 5.10
N THR A 215 -0.42 -15.02 5.93
CA THR A 215 -0.27 -15.14 7.39
C THR A 215 0.37 -16.48 7.78
N ALA A 216 -0.06 -17.60 7.19
CA ALA A 216 0.56 -18.91 7.42
C ALA A 216 2.02 -18.94 6.96
N VAL A 217 2.33 -18.35 5.80
CA VAL A 217 3.70 -18.17 5.31
C VAL A 217 4.52 -17.36 6.30
N ASN A 218 4.01 -16.23 6.81
CA ASN A 218 4.75 -15.40 7.77
C ASN A 218 5.03 -16.13 9.10
N LEU A 219 4.14 -17.03 9.53
CA LEU A 219 4.31 -17.78 10.78
C LEU A 219 5.37 -18.88 10.70
N GLU A 220 5.54 -19.51 9.54
CA GLU A 220 6.37 -20.72 9.40
C GLU A 220 7.56 -20.56 8.44
N HIS A 221 7.40 -19.72 7.43
CA HIS A 221 8.38 -19.49 6.36
C HIS A 221 8.49 -17.99 6.01
N PRO A 222 8.81 -17.11 6.98
CA PRO A 222 8.88 -15.67 6.76
C PRO A 222 9.88 -15.27 5.66
N GLU A 223 10.90 -16.08 5.40
CA GLU A 223 11.93 -15.87 4.38
C GLU A 223 11.39 -15.84 2.94
N VAL A 224 10.25 -16.51 2.67
CA VAL A 224 9.61 -16.49 1.34
C VAL A 224 8.43 -15.53 1.25
N LEU A 225 8.03 -14.90 2.36
CA LEU A 225 6.85 -14.02 2.42
C LEU A 225 6.87 -12.94 1.34
N GLU A 226 8.01 -12.27 1.16
CA GLU A 226 8.14 -11.22 0.14
C GLU A 226 7.85 -11.75 -1.26
N LYS A 227 8.40 -12.91 -1.62
CA LYS A 227 8.23 -13.49 -2.97
C LYS A 227 6.80 -13.97 -3.19
N VAL A 228 6.19 -14.61 -2.19
CA VAL A 228 4.81 -15.09 -2.28
C VAL A 228 3.83 -13.92 -2.39
N SER A 229 4.00 -12.86 -1.61
CA SER A 229 3.17 -11.65 -1.70
C SER A 229 3.29 -11.01 -3.08
N ARG A 230 4.51 -10.87 -3.60
CA ARG A 230 4.75 -10.36 -4.96
C ARG A 230 4.06 -11.22 -6.01
N GLU A 231 4.14 -12.54 -5.94
CA GLU A 231 3.46 -13.40 -6.93
C GLU A 231 1.93 -13.33 -6.86
N LEU A 232 1.35 -13.17 -5.66
CA LEU A 232 -0.09 -12.93 -5.52
C LEU A 232 -0.50 -11.59 -6.15
N TRP A 233 0.24 -10.51 -5.92
CA TRP A 233 0.00 -9.25 -6.63
C TRP A 233 0.18 -9.39 -8.14
N MET A 234 1.21 -10.12 -8.60
CA MET A 234 1.42 -10.36 -10.02
C MET A 234 0.25 -11.11 -10.67
N ARG A 235 -0.41 -12.04 -9.96
CA ARG A 235 -1.63 -12.70 -10.45
C ARG A 235 -2.74 -11.68 -10.65
N VAL A 236 -3.23 -11.07 -9.58
CA VAL A 236 -4.42 -10.21 -9.62
C VAL A 236 -4.18 -8.88 -10.34
N TRP A 237 -3.02 -8.24 -10.15
CA TRP A 237 -2.73 -6.88 -10.63
C TRP A 237 -1.78 -6.81 -11.81
N SER A 238 -1.26 -7.92 -12.33
CA SER A 238 -0.44 -7.90 -13.55
C SER A 238 -1.05 -8.77 -14.64
N ARG A 239 -1.52 -9.96 -14.28
CA ARG A 239 -2.02 -10.98 -15.21
C ARG A 239 -3.55 -11.11 -15.23
N ASP A 240 -4.26 -10.37 -14.38
CA ASP A 240 -5.73 -10.46 -14.23
C ASP A 240 -6.18 -11.90 -13.91
N GLU A 241 -5.38 -12.59 -13.08
CA GLU A 241 -5.58 -13.97 -12.66
C GLU A 241 -6.18 -14.04 -11.26
N ASP A 242 -6.94 -15.11 -11.01
CA ASP A 242 -7.58 -15.38 -9.72
C ASP A 242 -6.57 -15.55 -8.57
N ILE A 243 -6.98 -15.18 -7.35
CA ILE A 243 -6.25 -15.39 -6.10
C ILE A 243 -7.12 -15.98 -4.97
N THR A 244 -8.37 -16.38 -5.25
CA THR A 244 -9.27 -16.92 -4.22
C THR A 244 -9.27 -18.43 -4.17
N GLU A 245 -9.05 -19.09 -5.31
CA GLU A 245 -9.06 -20.55 -5.41
C GLU A 245 -7.78 -21.18 -4.86
N PRO A 246 -7.87 -22.38 -4.24
CA PRO A 246 -6.71 -23.14 -3.76
C PRO A 246 -5.58 -23.26 -4.79
N GLN A 247 -5.91 -23.64 -6.02
CA GLN A 247 -4.92 -23.85 -7.10
C GLN A 247 -4.23 -22.56 -7.52
N SER A 248 -4.97 -21.44 -7.50
CA SER A 248 -4.41 -20.12 -7.78
C SER A 248 -3.34 -19.71 -6.76
N ILE A 249 -3.61 -19.96 -5.48
CA ILE A 249 -2.68 -19.65 -4.38
C ILE A 249 -1.44 -20.56 -4.45
N LEU A 250 -1.62 -21.86 -4.71
CA LEU A 250 -0.51 -22.80 -4.88
C LEU A 250 0.40 -22.41 -6.05
N ALA A 251 -0.17 -22.02 -7.19
CA ALA A 251 0.60 -21.57 -8.34
C ALA A 251 1.45 -20.32 -8.03
N ALA A 252 0.92 -19.39 -7.22
CA ALA A 252 1.70 -18.23 -6.76
C ALA A 252 2.86 -18.66 -5.85
N ALA A 253 2.59 -19.57 -4.91
CA ALA A 253 3.60 -20.07 -3.96
C ALA A 253 4.72 -20.85 -4.66
N GLU A 254 4.38 -21.71 -5.62
CA GLU A 254 5.36 -22.46 -6.41
C GLU A 254 6.25 -21.53 -7.23
N LYS A 255 5.64 -20.54 -7.91
CA LYS A 255 6.39 -19.53 -8.68
C LYS A 255 7.29 -18.65 -7.81
N ALA A 256 6.93 -18.47 -6.53
CA ALA A 256 7.76 -17.80 -5.53
C ALA A 256 8.91 -18.68 -4.99
N GLY A 257 8.99 -19.95 -5.41
CA GLY A 257 10.06 -20.89 -5.05
C GLY A 257 9.74 -21.84 -3.91
N MET A 258 8.48 -21.93 -3.46
CA MET A 258 8.07 -22.95 -2.50
C MET A 258 7.92 -24.31 -3.16
N SER A 259 8.29 -25.39 -2.47
CA SER A 259 7.90 -26.73 -2.94
C SER A 259 6.37 -26.91 -2.83
N MET A 260 5.79 -27.69 -3.75
CA MET A 260 4.35 -27.97 -3.73
C MET A 260 3.88 -28.57 -2.39
N ALA A 261 4.69 -29.43 -1.78
CA ALA A 261 4.39 -30.03 -0.47
C ALA A 261 4.31 -28.98 0.64
N GLN A 262 5.27 -28.03 0.69
CA GLN A 262 5.23 -26.92 1.66
C GLN A 262 4.00 -26.03 1.41
N ALA A 263 3.75 -25.65 0.16
CA ALA A 263 2.62 -24.80 -0.20
C ALA A 263 1.28 -25.45 0.18
N GLN A 264 1.09 -26.75 -0.10
CA GLN A 264 -0.10 -27.50 0.31
C GLN A 264 -0.23 -27.59 1.83
N GLY A 265 0.87 -27.82 2.54
CA GLY A 265 0.89 -27.85 4.01
C GLY A 265 0.41 -26.54 4.63
N LEU A 266 0.90 -25.40 4.14
CA LEU A 266 0.44 -24.08 4.58
C LEU A 266 -1.00 -23.78 4.15
N LEU A 267 -1.40 -24.19 2.94
CA LEU A 267 -2.76 -24.00 2.46
C LEU A 267 -3.77 -24.76 3.32
N GLY A 268 -3.43 -25.96 3.79
CA GLY A 268 -4.24 -26.71 4.75
C GLY A 268 -4.45 -25.99 6.09
N LYS A 269 -3.57 -25.03 6.44
CA LYS A 269 -3.61 -24.28 7.71
C LYS A 269 -4.43 -23.00 7.66
N ILE A 270 -4.82 -22.49 6.47
CA ILE A 270 -5.48 -21.17 6.36
C ILE A 270 -6.79 -21.06 7.16
N SER A 271 -7.45 -22.20 7.42
CA SER A 271 -8.71 -22.26 8.16
C SER A 271 -8.54 -22.51 9.67
N THR A 272 -7.29 -22.72 10.14
CA THR A 272 -7.00 -22.96 11.56
C THR A 272 -7.26 -21.72 12.42
N PRO A 273 -7.59 -21.90 13.72
CA PRO A 273 -7.75 -20.78 14.64
C PRO A 273 -6.50 -19.90 14.73
N GLN A 274 -5.30 -20.50 14.73
CA GLN A 274 -4.03 -19.77 14.81
C GLN A 274 -3.88 -18.76 13.66
N VAL A 275 -4.05 -19.21 12.41
CA VAL A 275 -3.92 -18.32 11.24
C VAL A 275 -5.02 -17.26 11.20
N LYS A 276 -6.27 -17.65 11.52
CA LYS A 276 -7.39 -16.71 11.59
C LYS A 276 -7.18 -15.61 12.63
N ASN A 277 -6.73 -15.99 13.82
CA ASN A 277 -6.48 -15.06 14.92
C ASN A 277 -5.28 -14.17 14.60
N GLN A 278 -4.18 -14.72 14.06
CA GLN A 278 -3.01 -13.94 13.70
C GLN A 278 -3.33 -12.86 12.65
N LEU A 279 -4.10 -13.18 11.60
CA LEU A 279 -4.52 -12.19 10.60
C LEU A 279 -5.41 -11.11 11.23
N LYS A 280 -6.34 -11.52 12.11
CA LYS A 280 -7.21 -10.60 12.85
C LYS A 280 -6.40 -9.64 13.72
N GLU A 281 -5.49 -10.17 14.55
CA GLU A 281 -4.63 -9.38 15.44
C GLU A 281 -3.72 -8.41 14.68
N THR A 282 -3.16 -8.85 13.54
CA THR A 282 -2.33 -7.98 12.68
C THR A 282 -3.16 -6.85 12.08
N THR A 283 -4.40 -7.15 11.66
CA THR A 283 -5.33 -6.15 11.13
C THR A 283 -5.79 -5.18 12.22
N GLU A 284 -6.06 -5.67 13.43
CA GLU A 284 -6.41 -4.84 14.59
C GLU A 284 -5.25 -3.95 15.05
N ALA A 285 -4.00 -4.41 14.92
CA ALA A 285 -2.83 -3.59 15.17
C ALA A 285 -2.77 -2.39 14.20
N ALA A 286 -3.06 -2.59 12.92
CA ALA A 286 -3.17 -1.49 11.95
C ALA A 286 -4.26 -0.49 12.38
N CYS A 287 -5.43 -0.97 12.79
CA CYS A 287 -6.52 -0.14 13.32
C CYS A 287 -6.10 0.68 14.54
N LYS A 288 -5.37 0.07 15.50
CA LYS A 288 -4.83 0.76 16.68
C LYS A 288 -3.84 1.87 16.32
N TYR A 289 -3.11 1.74 15.21
CA TYR A 289 -2.28 2.81 14.67
C TYR A 289 -3.07 3.90 13.91
N GLY A 290 -4.39 3.78 13.82
CA GLY A 290 -5.27 4.73 13.13
C GLY A 290 -5.42 4.47 11.63
N ALA A 291 -5.18 3.24 11.15
CA ALA A 291 -5.39 2.90 9.75
C ALA A 291 -6.86 3.12 9.33
N PHE A 292 -7.06 3.82 8.22
CA PHE A 292 -8.36 3.97 7.55
C PHE A 292 -8.38 3.33 6.16
N GLY A 293 -7.28 2.70 5.77
CA GLY A 293 -7.07 2.04 4.48
C GLY A 293 -5.66 1.45 4.43
N LEU A 294 -5.25 0.95 3.26
CA LEU A 294 -3.91 0.39 3.05
C LEU A 294 -3.26 0.93 1.76
N PRO A 295 -1.92 0.98 1.69
CA PRO A 295 -0.98 0.56 2.73
C PRO A 295 -0.86 1.58 3.86
N ILE A 296 -0.44 1.12 5.04
CA ILE A 296 0.17 1.99 6.04
C ILE A 296 1.58 1.50 6.34
N THR A 297 2.50 2.44 6.52
CA THR A 297 3.85 2.19 7.00
C THR A 297 3.98 2.81 8.39
N VAL A 298 4.43 2.02 9.36
CA VAL A 298 4.64 2.46 10.74
C VAL A 298 6.12 2.38 11.06
N VAL A 299 6.64 3.44 11.67
CA VAL A 299 8.04 3.51 12.10
C VAL A 299 8.08 4.02 13.54
N HIS A 300 8.97 3.44 14.35
CA HIS A 300 9.21 3.86 15.72
C HIS A 300 10.57 4.56 15.80
N LEU A 301 10.58 5.84 16.15
CA LEU A 301 11.77 6.69 16.20
C LEU A 301 11.79 7.44 17.54
N ASP A 302 12.88 7.30 18.30
CA ASP A 302 13.12 8.07 19.53
C ASP A 302 11.93 8.09 20.52
N GLY A 303 11.25 6.95 20.66
CA GLY A 303 10.08 6.80 21.53
C GLY A 303 8.76 7.34 20.94
N GLN A 304 8.77 7.85 19.71
CA GLN A 304 7.60 8.26 18.95
C GLN A 304 7.24 7.21 17.90
N THR A 305 5.94 7.12 17.59
CA THR A 305 5.43 6.25 16.52
C THR A 305 4.82 7.12 15.43
N HIS A 306 5.28 6.95 14.20
CA HIS A 306 4.76 7.65 13.04
C HIS A 306 4.06 6.65 12.12
N MET A 307 2.80 6.92 11.77
CA MET A 307 2.04 6.16 10.79
C MET A 307 1.86 6.99 9.51
N LEU A 308 2.25 6.41 8.38
CA LEU A 308 2.19 7.01 7.06
C LEU A 308 1.25 6.19 6.18
N PHE A 309 0.19 6.81 5.65
CA PHE A 309 -0.73 6.18 4.71
C PHE A 309 -0.32 6.42 3.26
N GLY A 310 -0.37 5.37 2.43
CA GLY A 310 -0.14 5.43 0.99
C GLY A 310 1.27 5.06 0.54
N SER A 311 1.43 4.83 -0.77
CA SER A 311 2.73 4.55 -1.41
C SER A 311 3.53 5.82 -1.75
N ASP A 312 2.93 6.99 -1.55
CA ASP A 312 3.42 8.33 -1.93
C ASP A 312 4.00 9.10 -0.72
N ARG A 313 4.34 8.39 0.35
CA ARG A 313 4.95 8.95 1.58
C ARG A 313 6.37 8.45 1.83
N MET A 314 6.97 7.75 0.88
CA MET A 314 8.30 7.15 1.05
C MET A 314 9.43 8.19 1.13
N GLU A 315 9.28 9.34 0.47
CA GLU A 315 10.21 10.46 0.62
C GLU A 315 10.12 11.09 2.02
N LEU A 316 8.91 11.22 2.57
CA LEU A 316 8.70 11.68 3.95
C LEU A 316 9.22 10.65 4.96
N LEU A 317 9.06 9.35 4.68
CA LEU A 317 9.66 8.29 5.48
C LEU A 317 11.18 8.40 5.50
N ALA A 318 11.82 8.64 4.35
CA ALA A 318 13.26 8.85 4.26
C ALA A 318 13.70 10.04 5.14
N TYR A 319 12.97 11.16 5.07
CA TYR A 319 13.20 12.32 5.93
C TYR A 319 13.13 11.96 7.42
N LEU A 320 12.08 11.23 7.86
CA LEU A 320 11.94 10.81 9.25
C LEU A 320 13.08 9.89 9.71
N LEU A 321 13.51 8.98 8.84
CA LEU A 321 14.61 8.05 9.12
C LEU A 321 16.00 8.71 9.10
N GLY A 322 16.12 9.96 8.62
CA GLY A 322 17.41 10.59 8.33
C GLY A 322 18.14 9.95 7.16
N GLU A 323 17.39 9.29 6.27
CA GLU A 323 17.89 8.53 5.14
C GLU A 323 17.74 9.29 3.82
N LYS A 324 18.55 8.93 2.82
CA LYS A 324 18.50 9.58 1.50
C LYS A 324 17.41 8.96 0.62
N TRP A 325 16.46 9.79 0.16
CA TRP A 325 15.54 9.43 -0.91
C TRP A 325 16.22 9.55 -2.28
N MET A 326 16.15 8.50 -3.09
CA MET A 326 16.75 8.39 -4.43
C MET A 326 15.71 8.06 -5.50
N GLY A 327 14.44 8.43 -5.24
CA GLY A 327 13.31 8.07 -6.10
C GLY A 327 12.78 6.65 -5.84
N PRO A 328 11.69 6.25 -6.53
CA PRO A 328 11.05 4.95 -6.30
C PRO A 328 11.88 3.75 -6.81
N VAL A 329 12.90 4.01 -7.62
CA VAL A 329 13.83 3.02 -8.19
C VAL A 329 15.26 3.48 -7.85
N PRO A 330 15.75 3.21 -6.62
CA PRO A 330 17.08 3.62 -6.24
C PRO A 330 18.13 2.91 -7.13
N PRO A 331 19.28 3.54 -7.39
CA PRO A 331 20.35 2.90 -8.16
C PRO A 331 20.81 1.63 -7.44
N ALA A 332 21.21 0.62 -8.21
CA ALA A 332 21.83 -0.56 -7.63
C ALA A 332 23.05 -0.13 -6.81
N ILE A 333 23.12 -0.55 -5.55
CA ILE A 333 24.38 -0.49 -4.81
C ILE A 333 25.29 -1.47 -5.55
N ASN A 334 26.21 -0.96 -6.36
CA ASN A 334 27.33 -1.76 -6.84
C ASN A 334 27.95 -2.37 -5.60
N ALA A 335 27.84 -3.70 -5.47
CA ALA A 335 28.60 -4.42 -4.48
C ALA A 335 30.06 -4.02 -4.71
N ARG A 336 30.62 -3.20 -3.82
CA ARG A 336 32.06 -3.05 -3.71
C ARG A 336 32.56 -4.44 -3.32
N LEU A 337 32.98 -5.21 -4.32
CA LEU A 337 33.94 -6.28 -4.18
C LEU A 337 35.34 -5.67 -4.32
#